data_AF-A0A090S428-F1
#
_entry.id   AF-A0A090S428-F1
#
_cell.length_a   1.000
_cell.length_b   1.000
_cell.length_c   1.000
_cell.angle_alpha   90.00
_cell.angle_beta   90.00
_cell.angle_gamma   90.00
#
_symmetry.space_group_name_H-M   'P 1'
#
loop_
_entity.id
_entity.type
_entity.pdbx_description
1 polymer ?
#
loop_
_entity_poly.entity_id
_entity_poly.type
_entity_poly.pdbx_seq_one_letter_code
_entity_poly.pdbx_strand_id
1 'polypeptide(L)'
;MKLKNQTYLLSLIILIAVVAVAISGLWSLRVASNSDNKARVTEIFTSTYSTVVELEKLAQDGTLSESEAKAIATRILRNNVYKDNEYVYVADEQMIFIAAPLDPQLHGTSFHDFKDSTGRSVADIILSKLGNTTGALIEYHWSQALPDGSVEDKLSIAERTPHWNWVVGTGIGFNEVNERFWSTAKWQLSFCLAIIVAIVGLLLISLSRMTSILGGEPSDVLKAVRDVADGKLKTRFEHKAIEAVSFTRCKR
;
A
#
# COMPACT_ATOMS: atom_id res chain seq x y z
N MET A 1 -26.88 -16.24 32.52
CA MET A 1 -27.00 -15.25 31.43
C MET A 1 -28.03 -15.75 30.43
N LYS A 2 -28.88 -14.89 29.85
CA LYS A 2 -29.83 -15.32 28.80
C LYS A 2 -29.06 -15.82 27.57
N LEU A 3 -29.51 -16.89 26.90
CA LEU A 3 -28.86 -17.45 25.69
C LEU A 3 -28.52 -16.38 24.64
N LYS A 4 -29.41 -15.39 24.46
CA LYS A 4 -29.20 -14.23 23.57
C LYS A 4 -27.90 -13.46 23.90
N ASN A 5 -27.60 -13.26 25.17
CA ASN A 5 -26.39 -12.52 25.58
C ASN A 5 -25.12 -13.32 25.30
N GLN A 6 -25.18 -14.66 25.41
CA GLN A 6 -24.05 -15.52 25.08
C GLN A 6 -23.76 -15.52 23.57
N THR A 7 -24.80 -15.56 22.73
CA THR A 7 -24.63 -15.47 21.26
C THR A 7 -24.10 -14.11 20.83
N TYR A 8 -24.55 -13.01 21.43
CA TYR A 8 -23.99 -11.68 21.14
C TYR A 8 -22.53 -11.55 21.59
N LEU A 9 -22.17 -12.09 22.75
CA LEU A 9 -20.80 -12.04 23.26
C LEU A 9 -19.84 -12.81 22.34
N LEU A 10 -20.18 -14.03 21.94
CA LEU A 10 -19.36 -14.83 21.01
C LEU A 10 -19.21 -14.13 19.65
N SER A 11 -20.30 -13.55 19.14
CA SER A 11 -20.30 -12.80 17.88
C SER A 11 -19.40 -11.57 17.95
N LEU A 12 -19.44 -10.84 19.07
CA LEU A 12 -18.61 -9.68 19.30
C LEU A 12 -17.13 -10.07 19.35
N ILE A 13 -16.79 -11.17 20.01
CA ILE A 13 -15.40 -11.68 20.07
C ILE A 13 -14.90 -12.03 18.66
N ILE A 14 -15.71 -12.72 17.85
CA ILE A 14 -15.35 -13.05 16.46
C ILE A 14 -15.16 -11.78 15.64
N LEU A 15 -16.06 -10.80 15.77
CA LEU A 15 -15.96 -9.53 15.04
C LEU A 15 -14.67 -8.78 15.41
N ILE A 16 -14.33 -8.73 16.70
CA ILE A 16 -13.08 -8.13 17.19
C ILE A 16 -11.87 -8.87 16.62
N ALA A 17 -11.90 -10.21 16.59
CA ALA A 17 -10.81 -11.01 16.03
C ALA A 17 -10.61 -10.74 14.53
N VAL A 18 -11.70 -10.65 13.74
CA VAL A 18 -11.64 -10.32 12.31
C VAL A 18 -11.05 -8.93 12.09
N VAL A 19 -11.48 -7.93 12.88
CA VAL A 19 -10.93 -6.57 12.80
C VAL A 19 -9.45 -6.54 13.18
N ALA A 20 -9.04 -7.26 14.23
CA ALA A 20 -7.64 -7.35 14.63
C ALA A 20 -6.77 -7.96 13.53
N VAL A 21 -7.22 -9.05 12.90
CA VAL A 21 -6.54 -9.68 11.76
C VAL A 21 -6.44 -8.73 10.56
N ALA A 22 -7.51 -7.97 10.28
CA ALA A 22 -7.50 -6.99 9.21
C ALA A 22 -6.48 -5.87 9.46
N ILE A 23 -6.43 -5.33 10.68
CA ILE A 23 -5.46 -4.31 11.08
C ILE A 23 -4.02 -4.86 10.96
N SER A 24 -3.76 -6.05 11.51
CA SER A 24 -2.42 -6.65 11.42
C SER A 24 -2.01 -6.93 9.98
N GLY A 25 -2.97 -7.37 9.13
CA GLY A 25 -2.73 -7.61 7.73
C GLY A 25 -2.40 -6.32 6.97
N LEU A 26 -3.12 -5.22 7.23
CA LEU A 26 -2.83 -3.92 6.62
C LEU A 26 -1.49 -3.36 7.08
N TRP A 27 -1.14 -3.53 8.37
CA TRP A 27 0.17 -3.15 8.89
C TRP A 27 1.28 -3.93 8.20
N SER A 28 1.14 -5.26 8.11
CA SER A 28 2.09 -6.12 7.41
C SER A 28 2.23 -5.72 5.94
N LEU A 29 1.12 -5.43 5.26
CA LEU A 29 1.11 -4.95 3.88
C LEU A 29 1.84 -3.62 3.74
N ARG A 30 1.67 -2.69 4.69
CA ARG A 30 2.35 -1.39 4.68
C ARG A 30 3.86 -1.55 4.83
N VAL A 31 4.29 -2.39 5.77
CA VAL A 31 5.71 -2.68 5.99
C VAL A 31 6.33 -3.36 4.77
N ALA A 32 5.66 -4.38 4.23
CA ALA A 32 6.11 -5.09 3.03
C ALA A 32 6.21 -4.13 1.83
N SER A 33 5.17 -3.35 1.56
CA SER A 33 5.15 -2.39 0.45
C SER A 33 6.26 -1.34 0.55
N ASN A 34 6.52 -0.79 1.74
CA ASN A 34 7.62 0.16 1.92
C ASN A 34 9.00 -0.49 1.71
N SER A 35 9.17 -1.73 2.20
CA SER A 35 10.40 -2.50 2.01
C SER A 35 10.65 -2.80 0.53
N ASP A 36 9.63 -3.25 -0.20
CA ASP A 36 9.71 -3.57 -1.62
C ASP A 36 10.03 -2.33 -2.47
N ASN A 37 9.41 -1.20 -2.15
CA ASN A 37 9.70 0.07 -2.80
C ASN A 37 11.16 0.51 -2.55
N LYS A 38 11.65 0.39 -1.32
CA LYS A 38 13.06 0.71 -1.01
C LYS A 38 14.02 -0.20 -1.76
N ALA A 39 13.79 -1.51 -1.72
CA ALA A 39 14.62 -2.49 -2.42
C ALA A 39 14.68 -2.21 -3.92
N ARG A 40 13.53 -1.94 -4.54
CA ARG A 40 13.43 -1.61 -5.97
C ARG A 40 14.23 -0.36 -6.33
N VAL A 41 14.05 0.74 -5.58
CA VAL A 41 14.77 2.00 -5.82
C VAL A 41 16.28 1.79 -5.70
N THR A 42 16.72 1.05 -4.68
CA THR A 42 18.13 0.70 -4.50
C THR A 42 18.67 -0.20 -5.61
N GLU A 43 17.89 -1.15 -6.13
CA GLU A 43 18.31 -2.07 -7.18
C GLU A 43 18.53 -1.36 -8.51
N ILE A 44 17.56 -0.55 -8.97
CA ILE A 44 17.70 0.22 -10.21
C ILE A 44 18.84 1.23 -10.12
N PHE A 45 19.02 1.85 -8.94
CA PHE A 45 20.13 2.74 -8.66
C PHE A 45 21.46 2.00 -8.77
N THR A 46 21.61 0.87 -8.07
CA THR A 46 22.85 0.10 -8.00
C THR A 46 23.28 -0.39 -9.38
N SER A 47 22.33 -0.85 -10.19
CA SER A 47 22.58 -1.26 -11.58
C SER A 47 23.15 -0.12 -12.42
N THR A 48 22.49 1.04 -12.40
CA THR A 48 22.93 2.23 -13.16
C THR A 48 24.26 2.75 -12.65
N TYR A 49 24.43 2.89 -11.33
CA TYR A 49 25.67 3.36 -10.71
C TYR A 49 26.85 2.46 -11.05
N SER A 50 26.68 1.13 -10.93
CA SER A 50 27.72 0.16 -11.27
C SER A 50 28.13 0.23 -12.74
N THR A 51 27.18 0.52 -13.63
CA THR A 51 27.47 0.73 -15.06
C THR A 51 28.37 1.94 -15.28
N VAL A 52 28.13 3.04 -14.58
CA VAL A 52 28.98 4.24 -14.66
C VAL A 52 30.37 3.95 -14.09
N VAL A 53 30.45 3.32 -12.91
CA VAL A 53 31.73 2.97 -12.27
C VAL A 53 32.56 2.02 -13.14
N GLU A 54 31.96 1.06 -13.82
CA GLU A 54 32.68 0.18 -14.73
C GLU A 54 33.23 0.94 -15.95
N LEU A 55 32.47 1.89 -16.50
CA LEU A 55 32.96 2.74 -17.60
C LEU A 55 34.05 3.72 -17.15
N GLU A 56 33.98 4.22 -15.93
CA GLU A 56 35.08 4.97 -15.32
C GLU A 56 36.35 4.12 -15.24
N LYS A 57 36.22 2.85 -14.80
CA LYS A 57 37.34 1.93 -14.68
C LYS A 57 37.98 1.62 -16.03
N LEU A 58 37.19 1.37 -17.07
CA LEU A 58 37.68 1.17 -18.45
C LEU A 58 38.37 2.41 -19.01
N ALA A 59 38.01 3.61 -18.55
CA ALA A 59 38.73 4.83 -18.91
C ALA A 59 40.05 4.96 -18.13
N GLN A 60 40.05 4.63 -16.84
CA GLN A 60 41.22 4.71 -15.97
C GLN A 60 42.32 3.70 -16.34
N ASP A 61 41.95 2.50 -16.78
CA ASP A 61 42.91 1.48 -17.21
C ASP A 61 43.37 1.63 -18.67
N GLY A 62 42.81 2.60 -19.40
CA GLY A 62 43.17 2.93 -20.77
C GLY A 62 42.54 2.01 -21.83
N THR A 63 41.60 1.13 -21.46
CA THR A 63 40.85 0.31 -22.42
C THR A 63 39.99 1.17 -23.35
N LEU A 64 39.44 2.26 -22.83
CA LEU A 64 38.72 3.30 -23.57
C LEU A 64 39.34 4.66 -23.27
N SER A 65 39.26 5.60 -24.21
CA SER A 65 39.47 7.00 -23.83
C SER A 65 38.33 7.48 -22.93
N GLU A 66 38.60 8.46 -22.06
CA GLU A 66 37.58 9.01 -21.17
C GLU A 66 36.37 9.57 -21.95
N SER A 67 36.60 10.22 -23.09
CA SER A 67 35.54 10.75 -23.94
C SER A 67 34.67 9.64 -24.55
N GLU A 68 35.28 8.53 -24.99
CA GLU A 68 34.55 7.36 -25.49
C GLU A 68 33.73 6.70 -24.39
N ALA A 69 34.32 6.49 -23.21
CA ALA A 69 33.62 5.91 -22.05
C ALA A 69 32.43 6.77 -21.62
N LYS A 70 32.61 8.10 -21.50
CA LYS A 70 31.53 9.04 -21.19
C LYS A 70 30.45 9.08 -22.27
N ALA A 71 30.80 8.97 -23.56
CA ALA A 71 29.85 8.91 -24.66
C ALA A 71 29.02 7.61 -24.62
N ILE A 72 29.66 6.46 -24.35
CA ILE A 72 28.98 5.17 -24.16
C ILE A 72 28.04 5.25 -22.96
N ALA A 73 28.52 5.75 -21.82
CA ALA A 73 27.72 5.93 -20.60
C ALA A 73 26.48 6.78 -20.92
N THR A 74 26.67 7.97 -21.46
CA THR A 74 25.58 8.90 -21.81
C THR A 74 24.55 8.23 -22.72
N ARG A 75 24.99 7.49 -23.74
CA ARG A 75 24.09 6.79 -24.66
C ARG A 75 23.26 5.70 -23.96
N ILE A 76 23.89 4.89 -23.10
CA ILE A 76 23.18 3.84 -22.35
C ILE A 76 22.19 4.49 -21.39
N LEU A 77 22.67 5.43 -20.59
CA LEU A 77 21.92 6.04 -19.49
C LEU A 77 20.69 6.80 -19.98
N ARG A 78 20.79 7.55 -21.09
CA ARG A 78 19.64 8.26 -21.69
C ARG A 78 18.53 7.36 -22.21
N ASN A 79 18.83 6.09 -22.48
CA ASN A 79 17.85 5.09 -22.95
C ASN A 79 17.44 4.09 -21.86
N ASN A 80 17.97 4.23 -20.64
CA ASN A 80 17.74 3.28 -19.56
C ASN A 80 16.43 3.60 -18.82
N VAL A 81 15.31 3.14 -19.37
CA VAL A 81 13.97 3.26 -18.77
C VAL A 81 13.62 1.93 -18.10
N TYR A 82 13.35 1.96 -16.79
CA TYR A 82 13.00 0.76 -16.02
C TYR A 82 11.50 0.48 -16.04
N LYS A 83 10.70 1.54 -15.91
CA LYS A 83 9.23 1.49 -15.90
C LYS A 83 8.65 2.87 -16.22
N ASP A 84 7.34 2.95 -16.42
CA ASP A 84 6.64 4.15 -16.88
C ASP A 84 7.00 5.45 -16.13
N ASN A 85 7.28 5.36 -14.82
CA ASN A 85 7.66 6.51 -13.97
C ASN A 85 8.97 6.28 -13.18
N GLU A 86 9.73 5.21 -13.47
CA GLU A 86 10.94 4.85 -12.72
C GLU A 86 12.18 5.04 -13.61
N TYR A 87 13.00 6.03 -13.26
CA TYR A 87 14.27 6.28 -13.95
C TYR A 87 15.39 6.68 -12.99
N VAL A 88 16.63 6.56 -13.47
CA VAL A 88 17.83 7.05 -12.80
C VAL A 88 18.34 8.25 -13.59
N TYR A 89 18.48 9.39 -12.91
CA TYR A 89 19.12 10.56 -13.49
C TYR A 89 20.63 10.51 -13.25
N VAL A 90 21.37 11.18 -14.11
CA VAL A 90 22.80 11.40 -13.96
C VAL A 90 23.11 12.86 -14.30
N ALA A 91 23.86 13.52 -13.42
CA ALA A 91 24.38 14.86 -13.65
C ALA A 91 25.90 14.86 -13.51
N ASP A 92 26.59 15.75 -14.23
CA ASP A 92 28.03 15.91 -14.10
C ASP A 92 28.41 16.61 -12.78
N GLU A 93 29.71 16.83 -12.57
CA GLU A 93 30.23 17.51 -11.39
C GLU A 93 29.81 18.98 -11.27
N GLN A 94 29.39 19.62 -12.38
CA GLN A 94 28.79 20.95 -12.39
C GLN A 94 27.25 20.91 -12.24
N MET A 95 26.69 19.72 -11.95
CA MET A 95 25.26 19.49 -11.88
C MET A 95 24.53 19.83 -13.19
N ILE A 96 25.15 19.56 -14.34
CA ILE A 96 24.49 19.59 -15.64
C ILE A 96 23.93 18.19 -15.93
N PHE A 97 22.67 18.11 -16.36
CA PHE A 97 22.03 16.83 -16.65
C PHE A 97 22.70 16.12 -17.83
N ILE A 98 23.28 14.96 -17.54
CA ILE A 98 23.79 14.02 -18.54
C ILE A 98 22.66 13.16 -19.04
N ALA A 99 21.88 12.57 -18.14
CA ALA A 99 20.79 11.66 -18.46
C ALA A 99 19.58 11.87 -17.54
N ALA A 100 18.40 11.96 -18.14
CA ALA A 100 17.09 11.93 -17.52
C ALA A 100 16.12 11.27 -18.53
N PRO A 101 16.04 9.92 -18.57
CA PRO A 101 15.40 9.19 -19.67
C PRO A 101 13.94 9.54 -19.95
N LEU A 102 13.18 9.86 -18.90
CA LEU A 102 11.78 10.27 -19.03
C LEU A 102 11.62 11.79 -19.25
N ASP A 103 12.68 12.56 -19.07
CA ASP A 103 12.71 14.02 -19.17
C ASP A 103 13.85 14.49 -20.10
N PRO A 104 13.87 14.07 -21.38
CA PRO A 104 14.99 14.35 -22.28
C PRO A 104 15.21 15.84 -22.55
N GLN A 105 14.21 16.69 -22.31
CA GLN A 105 14.31 18.14 -22.34
C GLN A 105 15.27 18.72 -21.30
N LEU A 106 15.62 17.95 -20.26
CA LEU A 106 16.58 18.36 -19.23
C LEU A 106 18.03 18.14 -19.67
N HIS A 107 18.31 17.32 -20.67
CA HIS A 107 19.69 17.03 -21.07
C HIS A 107 20.47 18.31 -21.44
N GLY A 108 21.60 18.54 -20.78
CA GLY A 108 22.44 19.72 -20.97
C GLY A 108 21.97 20.98 -20.23
N THR A 109 20.87 20.92 -19.47
CA THR A 109 20.43 22.02 -18.60
C THR A 109 21.01 21.88 -17.19
N SER A 110 20.99 22.98 -16.44
CA SER A 110 21.48 22.99 -15.07
C SER A 110 20.45 22.42 -14.10
N PHE A 111 20.85 21.44 -13.30
CA PHE A 111 20.06 20.93 -12.18
C PHE A 111 19.85 22.01 -11.10
N HIS A 112 20.68 23.07 -11.07
CA HIS A 112 20.44 24.17 -10.14
C HIS A 112 19.14 24.93 -10.45
N ASP A 113 18.69 24.92 -11.71
CA ASP A 113 17.45 25.56 -12.15
C ASP A 113 16.21 24.74 -11.79
N PHE A 114 16.39 23.46 -11.47
CA PHE A 114 15.31 22.60 -11.03
C PHE A 114 14.98 22.89 -9.56
N LYS A 115 13.77 23.42 -9.32
CA LYS A 115 13.32 23.88 -8.00
C LYS A 115 12.29 22.94 -7.40
N ASP A 116 12.33 22.80 -6.08
CA ASP A 116 11.27 22.17 -5.31
C ASP A 116 10.04 23.09 -5.17
N SER A 117 8.97 22.60 -4.56
CA SER A 117 7.72 23.36 -4.38
C SER A 117 7.87 24.61 -3.50
N THR A 118 9.00 24.77 -2.80
CA THR A 118 9.32 25.95 -1.98
C THR A 118 10.23 26.94 -2.71
N GLY A 119 10.66 26.62 -3.94
CA GLY A 119 11.57 27.44 -4.74
C GLY A 119 13.05 27.17 -4.48
N ARG A 120 13.40 26.17 -3.64
CA ARG A 120 14.78 25.79 -3.35
C ARG A 120 15.34 24.93 -4.48
N SER A 121 16.61 25.11 -4.82
CA SER A 121 17.27 24.26 -5.81
C SER A 121 17.40 22.82 -5.32
N VAL A 122 16.98 21.85 -6.13
CA VAL A 122 17.13 20.43 -5.83
C VAL A 122 18.61 20.03 -5.85
N ALA A 123 19.41 20.63 -6.74
CA ALA A 123 20.86 20.43 -6.73
C ALA A 123 21.49 20.83 -5.39
N ASP A 124 21.10 21.97 -4.83
CA ASP A 124 21.62 22.42 -3.53
C ASP A 124 21.22 21.48 -2.39
N ILE A 125 20.00 20.90 -2.44
CA ILE A 125 19.56 19.88 -1.47
C ILE A 125 20.48 18.66 -1.55
N ILE A 126 20.74 18.16 -2.76
CA ILE A 126 21.60 16.99 -3.00
C ILE A 126 23.03 17.27 -2.53
N LEU A 127 23.63 18.36 -3.01
CA LEU A 127 25.02 18.72 -2.72
C LEU A 127 25.25 18.98 -1.23
N SER A 128 24.28 19.57 -0.53
CA SER A 128 24.37 19.79 0.93
C SER A 128 24.46 18.49 1.73
N LYS A 129 23.94 17.38 1.20
CA LYS A 129 24.00 16.06 1.84
C LYS A 129 25.18 15.22 1.38
N LEU A 130 25.54 15.28 0.09
CA LEU A 130 26.73 14.59 -0.44
C LEU A 130 28.02 15.16 0.16
N GLY A 131 28.07 16.47 0.36
CA GLY A 131 29.31 17.16 0.71
C GLY A 131 30.40 16.89 -0.33
N ASN A 132 31.60 16.58 0.15
CA ASN A 132 32.77 16.26 -0.69
C ASN A 132 33.09 14.75 -0.75
N THR A 133 32.23 13.90 -0.19
CA THR A 133 32.50 12.46 -0.07
C THR A 133 32.05 11.74 -1.35
N THR A 134 32.88 10.82 -1.85
CA THR A 134 32.51 9.85 -2.89
C THR A 134 32.23 8.49 -2.26
N GLY A 135 31.44 7.63 -2.92
CA GLY A 135 31.17 6.27 -2.41
C GLY A 135 30.17 6.19 -1.25
N ALA A 136 29.44 7.28 -0.97
CA ALA A 136 28.46 7.35 0.11
C ALA A 136 27.06 7.60 -0.45
N LEU A 137 26.19 6.59 -0.35
CA LEU A 137 24.78 6.72 -0.69
C LEU A 137 24.06 7.62 0.33
N ILE A 138 23.44 8.70 -0.16
CA ILE A 138 22.64 9.60 0.66
C ILE A 138 21.15 9.41 0.39
N GLU A 139 20.33 9.67 1.40
CA GLU A 139 18.87 9.81 1.26
C GLU A 139 18.50 11.30 1.38
N TYR A 140 17.64 11.80 0.48
CA TYR A 140 17.16 13.19 0.50
C TYR A 140 15.68 13.28 0.12
N HIS A 141 15.03 14.35 0.59
CA HIS A 141 13.64 14.64 0.32
C HIS A 141 13.54 15.95 -0.44
N TRP A 142 12.62 16.01 -1.38
CA TRP A 142 12.24 17.22 -2.10
C TRP A 142 10.79 17.07 -2.55
N SER A 143 10.15 18.20 -2.82
CA SER A 143 8.75 18.24 -3.23
C SER A 143 8.61 18.81 -4.63
N GLN A 144 7.76 18.21 -5.45
CA GLN A 144 7.49 18.64 -6.82
C GLN A 144 6.08 19.24 -6.90
N ALA A 145 5.96 20.44 -7.48
CA ALA A 145 4.66 20.97 -7.89
C ALA A 145 4.21 20.28 -9.18
N LEU A 146 3.00 19.72 -9.16
CA LEU A 146 2.39 19.05 -10.30
C LEU A 146 1.53 20.03 -11.12
N PRO A 147 1.25 19.73 -12.41
CA PRO A 147 0.47 20.61 -13.29
C PRO A 147 -0.95 20.93 -12.78
N ASP A 148 -1.52 20.07 -11.95
CA ASP A 148 -2.84 20.25 -11.33
C ASP A 148 -2.81 21.14 -10.07
N GLY A 149 -1.63 21.66 -9.70
CA GLY A 149 -1.41 22.50 -8.53
C GLY A 149 -1.18 21.72 -7.22
N SER A 150 -1.24 20.39 -7.26
CA SER A 150 -0.89 19.55 -6.11
C SER A 150 0.63 19.48 -5.92
N VAL A 151 1.06 19.13 -4.70
CA VAL A 151 2.48 18.94 -4.36
C VAL A 151 2.69 17.48 -4.05
N GLU A 152 3.72 16.89 -4.67
CA GLU A 152 4.15 15.52 -4.41
C GLU A 152 5.51 15.51 -3.72
N ASP A 153 5.57 14.91 -2.53
CA ASP A 153 6.84 14.65 -1.84
C ASP A 153 7.53 13.42 -2.43
N LYS A 154 8.85 13.55 -2.64
CA LYS A 154 9.70 12.49 -3.17
C LYS A 154 10.81 12.15 -2.17
N LEU A 155 10.96 10.86 -1.89
CA LEU A 155 12.14 10.32 -1.21
C LEU A 155 13.10 9.80 -2.28
N SER A 156 14.31 10.32 -2.28
CA SER A 156 15.31 10.06 -3.31
C SER A 156 16.64 9.63 -2.69
N ILE A 157 17.42 8.89 -3.47
CA ILE A 157 18.78 8.51 -3.16
C ILE A 157 19.74 9.03 -4.22
N ALA A 158 20.95 9.37 -3.81
CA ALA A 158 22.01 9.79 -4.73
C ALA A 158 23.39 9.39 -4.21
N GLU A 159 24.33 9.26 -5.12
CA GLU A 159 25.74 9.03 -4.82
C GLU A 159 26.62 9.72 -5.86
N ARG A 160 27.80 10.15 -5.42
CA ARG A 160 28.85 10.66 -6.29
C ARG A 160 29.80 9.52 -6.68
N THR A 161 29.96 9.35 -7.98
CA THR A 161 30.90 8.41 -8.60
C THR A 161 32.37 8.78 -8.27
N PRO A 162 33.28 7.80 -8.20
CA PRO A 162 34.63 8.02 -7.69
C PRO A 162 35.56 8.81 -8.62
N HIS A 163 35.41 8.73 -9.94
CA HIS A 163 36.38 9.33 -10.87
C HIS A 163 35.86 10.56 -11.62
N TRP A 164 34.66 10.50 -12.18
CA TRP A 164 34.07 11.61 -12.93
C TRP A 164 33.30 12.59 -12.04
N ASN A 165 33.14 12.27 -10.75
CA ASN A 165 32.35 13.04 -9.80
C ASN A 165 30.89 13.28 -10.25
N TRP A 166 30.40 12.44 -11.17
CA TRP A 166 29.01 12.46 -11.61
C TRP A 166 28.11 12.07 -10.44
N VAL A 167 27.01 12.80 -10.31
CA VAL A 167 25.95 12.52 -9.35
C VAL A 167 24.92 11.63 -10.03
N VAL A 168 24.80 10.40 -9.54
CA VAL A 168 23.80 9.44 -9.97
C VAL A 168 22.71 9.40 -8.91
N GLY A 169 21.44 9.42 -9.31
CA GLY A 169 20.36 9.35 -8.34
C GLY A 169 19.02 8.97 -8.93
N THR A 170 18.10 8.62 -8.04
CA THR A 170 16.73 8.23 -8.37
C THR A 170 15.84 8.48 -7.17
N GLY A 171 14.53 8.49 -7.36
CA GLY A 171 13.60 8.67 -6.28
C GLY A 171 12.23 8.13 -6.59
N ILE A 172 11.43 8.01 -5.54
CA ILE A 172 10.05 7.55 -5.63
C ILE A 172 9.13 8.59 -4.99
N GLY A 173 8.02 8.86 -5.69
CA GLY A 173 6.97 9.74 -5.21
C GLY A 173 6.11 9.08 -4.15
N PHE A 174 5.72 9.85 -3.12
CA PHE A 174 4.86 9.35 -2.06
C PHE A 174 3.47 8.97 -2.60
N ASN A 175 2.98 9.66 -3.65
CA ASN A 175 1.71 9.31 -4.28
C ASN A 175 1.79 7.93 -4.94
N GLU A 176 2.88 7.65 -5.65
CA GLU A 176 3.09 6.33 -6.26
C GLU A 176 3.19 5.22 -5.20
N VAL A 177 3.94 5.44 -4.12
CA VAL A 177 4.03 4.49 -2.99
C VAL A 177 2.65 4.23 -2.41
N ASN A 178 1.86 5.28 -2.22
CA ASN A 178 0.53 5.19 -1.63
C ASN A 178 -0.48 4.52 -2.58
N GLU A 179 -0.43 4.83 -3.87
CA GLU A 179 -1.27 4.21 -4.90
C GLU A 179 -1.04 2.69 -4.96
N ARG A 180 0.23 2.27 -4.98
CA ARG A 180 0.61 0.85 -4.95
C ARG A 180 0.11 0.14 -3.69
N PHE A 181 0.18 0.81 -2.53
CA PHE A 181 -0.38 0.28 -1.30
C PHE A 181 -1.90 0.11 -1.39
N TRP A 182 -2.61 1.15 -1.83
CA TRP A 182 -4.08 1.16 -1.89
C TRP A 182 -4.65 0.23 -2.96
N SER A 183 -3.94 -0.02 -4.06
CA SER A 183 -4.37 -0.98 -5.08
C SER A 183 -4.55 -2.39 -4.50
N THR A 184 -3.70 -2.76 -3.54
CA THR A 184 -3.77 -4.06 -2.85
C THR A 184 -4.65 -3.99 -1.60
N ALA A 185 -4.53 -2.93 -0.79
CA ALA A 185 -5.28 -2.77 0.45
C ALA A 185 -6.80 -2.73 0.22
N LYS A 186 -7.26 -2.15 -0.89
CA LYS A 186 -8.68 -2.12 -1.26
C LYS A 186 -9.28 -3.53 -1.37
N TRP A 187 -8.59 -4.46 -2.03
CA TRP A 187 -9.04 -5.84 -2.16
C TRP A 187 -9.15 -6.53 -0.80
N GLN A 188 -8.12 -6.39 0.03
CA GLN A 188 -8.10 -6.97 1.38
C GLN A 188 -9.24 -6.43 2.26
N LEU A 189 -9.50 -5.12 2.20
CA LEU A 189 -10.60 -4.47 2.91
C LEU A 189 -11.96 -4.96 2.39
N SER A 190 -12.14 -5.10 1.08
CA SER A 190 -13.38 -5.63 0.48
C SER A 190 -13.66 -7.07 0.94
N PHE A 191 -12.64 -7.94 0.99
CA PHE A 191 -12.80 -9.30 1.52
C PHE A 191 -13.16 -9.31 3.00
N CYS A 192 -12.49 -8.48 3.82
CA CYS A 192 -12.81 -8.36 5.24
C CYS A 192 -14.26 -7.88 5.45
N LEU A 193 -14.69 -6.86 4.71
CA LEU A 193 -16.06 -6.36 4.76
C LEU A 193 -17.09 -7.43 4.38
N ALA A 194 -16.81 -8.21 3.32
CA ALA A 194 -17.68 -9.31 2.90
C ALA A 194 -17.84 -10.37 4.00
N ILE A 195 -16.76 -10.73 4.70
CA ILE A 195 -16.78 -11.67 5.83
C ILE A 195 -17.62 -11.11 6.98
N ILE A 196 -17.43 -9.83 7.33
CA ILE A 196 -18.21 -9.17 8.39
C ILE A 196 -19.71 -9.18 8.05
N VAL A 197 -20.07 -8.80 6.81
CA VAL A 197 -21.45 -8.81 6.35
C VAL A 197 -22.05 -10.22 6.38
N ALA A 198 -21.27 -11.24 5.98
CA ALA A 198 -21.72 -12.63 6.04
C ALA A 198 -21.97 -13.11 7.48
N ILE A 199 -21.07 -12.79 8.43
CA ILE A 199 -21.23 -13.14 9.84
C ILE A 199 -22.47 -12.45 10.42
N VAL A 200 -22.61 -11.14 10.22
CA VAL A 200 -23.77 -10.37 10.70
C VAL A 200 -25.06 -10.89 10.07
N GLY A 201 -25.08 -11.16 8.77
CA GLY A 201 -26.23 -11.74 8.08
C GLY A 201 -26.64 -13.09 8.64
N LEU A 202 -25.68 -13.99 8.88
CA LEU A 202 -25.93 -15.31 9.46
C LEU A 202 -26.46 -15.22 10.90
N LEU A 203 -25.97 -14.25 11.68
CA LEU A 203 -26.49 -13.98 13.02
C LEU A 203 -27.94 -13.49 13.01
N LEU A 204 -28.29 -12.57 12.11
CA LEU A 204 -29.66 -12.08 11.97
C LEU A 204 -30.61 -13.20 11.53
N ILE A 205 -30.19 -14.07 10.60
CA ILE A 205 -30.96 -15.24 10.17
C ILE A 205 -31.13 -16.26 11.31
N SER A 206 -30.08 -16.50 12.10
CA SER A 206 -30.15 -17.43 13.24
C SER A 206 -31.12 -16.92 14.32
N LEU A 207 -31.07 -15.61 14.63
CA LEU A 207 -31.98 -14.97 15.58
C LEU A 207 -33.44 -15.04 15.12
N SER A 208 -33.72 -14.77 13.84
CA SER A 208 -35.09 -14.84 13.29
C SER A 208 -35.62 -16.27 13.24
N ARG A 209 -34.77 -17.26 12.96
CA ARG A 209 -35.14 -18.68 13.03
C ARG A 209 -35.41 -19.12 14.46
N MET A 210 -34.62 -18.69 15.44
CA MET A 210 -34.82 -19.07 16.83
C MET A 210 -36.16 -18.58 17.36
N THR A 211 -36.55 -17.33 17.09
CA THR A 211 -37.87 -16.80 17.48
C THR A 211 -39.02 -17.48 16.72
N SER A 212 -38.79 -17.84 15.45
CA SER A 212 -39.77 -18.53 14.61
C SER A 212 -40.03 -19.98 15.05
N ILE A 213 -38.99 -20.75 15.43
CA ILE A 213 -39.13 -22.15 15.87
C ILE A 213 -39.77 -22.24 17.26
N LEU A 214 -39.54 -21.26 18.13
CA LEU A 214 -40.12 -21.22 19.48
C LEU A 214 -41.62 -20.84 19.49
N GLY A 215 -42.21 -20.50 18.33
CA GLY A 215 -43.65 -20.26 18.19
C GLY A 215 -44.17 -18.99 18.85
N GLY A 216 -43.29 -18.05 19.23
CA GLY A 216 -43.61 -16.82 19.96
C GLY A 216 -42.41 -16.35 20.78
N GLU A 217 -42.53 -15.22 21.48
CA GLU A 217 -41.47 -14.87 22.44
C GLU A 217 -41.50 -15.88 23.62
N PRO A 218 -40.35 -16.30 24.17
CA PRO A 218 -40.31 -17.17 25.35
C PRO A 218 -41.10 -16.61 26.55
N SER A 219 -41.25 -15.29 26.62
CA SER A 219 -42.13 -14.57 27.55
C SER A 219 -43.60 -14.95 27.39
N ASP A 220 -44.08 -15.08 26.16
CA ASP A 220 -45.48 -15.42 25.87
C ASP A 220 -45.78 -16.87 26.26
N VAL A 221 -44.83 -17.79 26.02
CA VAL A 221 -44.94 -19.19 26.43
C VAL A 221 -44.91 -19.30 27.95
N LEU A 222 -43.99 -18.60 28.62
CA LEU A 222 -43.92 -18.58 30.09
C LEU A 222 -45.19 -17.99 30.72
N LYS A 223 -45.73 -16.92 30.12
CA LYS A 223 -46.97 -16.28 30.55
C LYS A 223 -48.15 -17.24 30.38
N ALA A 224 -48.25 -17.93 29.24
CA ALA A 224 -49.30 -18.92 29.00
C ALA A 224 -49.24 -20.09 29.99
N VAL A 225 -48.05 -20.61 30.32
CA VAL A 225 -47.90 -21.69 31.31
C VAL A 225 -48.30 -21.21 32.72
N ARG A 226 -47.95 -19.97 33.09
CA ARG A 226 -48.38 -19.37 34.37
C ARG A 226 -49.89 -19.13 34.41
N ASP A 227 -50.47 -18.59 33.34
CA ASP A 227 -51.92 -18.38 33.23
C ASP A 227 -52.69 -19.70 33.38
N VAL A 228 -52.17 -20.80 32.81
CA VAL A 228 -52.74 -22.15 32.99
C VAL A 228 -52.60 -22.65 34.44
N ALA A 229 -51.45 -22.44 35.07
CA ALA A 229 -51.23 -22.80 36.48
C ALA A 229 -52.14 -22.00 37.44
N ASP A 230 -52.45 -20.75 37.10
CA ASP A 230 -53.38 -19.88 37.81
C ASP A 230 -54.87 -20.15 37.47
N GLY A 231 -55.15 -21.23 36.73
CA GLY A 231 -56.50 -21.69 36.40
C GLY A 231 -57.18 -20.96 35.24
N LYS A 232 -56.47 -20.08 34.51
CA LYS A 232 -56.98 -19.42 33.31
C LYS A 232 -56.73 -20.30 32.07
N LEU A 233 -57.72 -21.13 31.74
CA LEU A 233 -57.65 -22.09 30.64
C LEU A 233 -57.83 -21.49 29.23
N LYS A 234 -58.03 -20.16 29.12
CA LYS A 234 -58.14 -19.46 27.84
C LYS A 234 -57.00 -18.46 27.71
N THR A 235 -56.10 -18.73 26.78
CA THR A 235 -55.00 -17.83 26.39
C THR A 235 -55.13 -17.56 24.89
N ARG A 236 -54.80 -16.33 24.48
CA ARG A 236 -54.82 -15.90 23.09
C ARG A 236 -53.41 -15.46 22.72
N PHE A 237 -52.80 -16.17 21.79
CA PHE A 237 -51.51 -15.79 21.23
C PHE A 237 -51.74 -14.80 20.07
N GLU A 238 -51.01 -13.69 20.06
CA GLU A 238 -51.09 -12.72 18.96
C GLU A 238 -50.36 -13.21 17.70
N HIS A 239 -49.42 -14.14 17.83
CA HIS A 239 -48.68 -14.71 16.70
C HIS A 239 -49.18 -16.11 16.36
N LYS A 240 -49.49 -16.32 15.07
CA LYS A 240 -49.94 -17.59 14.51
C LYS A 240 -48.72 -18.51 14.36
N ALA A 241 -48.77 -19.72 14.91
CA ALA A 241 -47.70 -20.70 14.73
C ALA A 241 -47.52 -21.03 13.24
N ILE A 242 -46.27 -21.17 12.79
CA ILE A 242 -45.97 -21.64 11.43
C ILE A 242 -46.33 -23.12 11.38
N GLU A 243 -47.19 -23.51 10.45
CA GLU A 243 -47.50 -24.93 10.19
C GLU A 243 -46.21 -25.66 9.86
N ALA A 244 -45.83 -26.61 10.72
CA ALA A 244 -44.70 -27.49 10.46
C ALA A 244 -44.96 -28.26 9.15
N VAL A 245 -44.01 -28.18 8.22
CA VAL A 245 -44.02 -28.95 6.96
C VAL A 245 -44.23 -30.42 7.29
N SER A 246 -45.33 -30.96 6.80
CA SER A 246 -45.79 -32.34 7.03
C SER A 246 -44.78 -33.34 6.44
N PHE A 247 -43.96 -33.95 7.30
CA PHE A 247 -43.17 -35.12 6.92
C PHE A 247 -44.13 -36.22 6.48
N THR A 248 -44.07 -36.53 5.19
CA THR A 248 -45.01 -37.41 4.51
C THR A 248 -44.79 -38.86 4.93
N ARG A 249 -45.84 -39.46 5.52
CA ARG A 249 -46.23 -40.88 5.52
C ARG A 249 -45.11 -41.94 5.42
N CYS A 250 -44.85 -42.59 6.55
CA CYS A 250 -44.38 -43.97 6.58
C CYS A 250 -45.48 -44.89 5.98
N LYS A 251 -45.24 -45.49 4.82
CA LYS A 251 -46.04 -46.63 4.32
C LYS A 251 -45.38 -47.91 4.80
N ARG A 252 -46.17 -48.72 5.51
CA ARG A 252 -45.93 -50.16 5.69
C ARG A 252 -45.99 -50.89 4.35
#